data_AF-A0A9W8AIC5-F1
#
_entry.id   AF-A0A9W8AIC5-F1
#
_cell.length_a   1.000
_cell.length_b   1.000
_cell.length_c   1.000
_cell.angle_alpha   90.00
_cell.angle_beta   90.00
_cell.angle_gamma   90.00
#
_symmetry.space_group_name_H-M   'P 1'
#
loop_
_entity.id
_entity.type
_entity.pdbx_description
1 polymer ?
#
loop_
_entity_poly.entity_id
_entity_poly.type
_entity_poly.pdbx_seq_one_letter_code
_entity_poly.pdbx_strand_id
1 'polypeptide(L)'
;MASGRTSSSLRQFTNRLLKEKSPYLRQHAHNPVDWYPWGEEAFTKARRENKPIFLSVGYSTCHWCHVMEHESFENTEVADILNDHFVSVKVDREVQPDVDKVYMTYVQATTGGGGWPM
;
A
#
# COMPACT_ATOMS: atom_id res chain seq x y z
N MET A 1 17.83 -38.52 13.81
CA MET A 1 18.38 -37.17 14.06
C MET A 1 18.05 -36.28 12.87
N ALA A 2 17.38 -35.15 13.14
CA ALA A 2 17.09 -34.00 12.28
C ALA A 2 16.43 -34.24 10.90
N SER A 3 15.11 -34.40 10.93
CA SER A 3 14.20 -34.14 9.80
C SER A 3 14.32 -32.68 9.34
N GLY A 4 14.38 -32.46 8.03
CA GLY A 4 14.63 -31.18 7.40
C GLY A 4 13.60 -30.09 7.74
N ARG A 5 14.09 -28.87 7.95
CA ARG A 5 13.24 -27.66 8.00
C ARG A 5 12.90 -27.25 6.58
N THR A 6 11.67 -27.52 6.15
CA THR A 6 11.06 -26.84 5.01
C THR A 6 10.81 -25.39 5.42
N SER A 7 11.69 -24.49 4.98
CA SER A 7 11.48 -23.04 5.06
C SER A 7 10.41 -22.62 4.05
N SER A 8 9.14 -22.78 4.42
CA SER A 8 8.01 -22.08 3.81
C SER A 8 7.30 -21.31 4.92
N SER A 9 7.84 -20.14 5.27
CA SER A 9 7.05 -19.12 5.95
C SER A 9 5.87 -18.76 5.04
N LEU A 10 4.68 -19.23 5.40
CA LEU A 10 3.45 -19.09 4.63
C LEU A 10 3.12 -17.60 4.46
N ARG A 11 3.17 -17.10 3.22
CA ARG A 11 2.60 -15.79 2.89
C ARG A 11 1.08 -15.92 2.98
N GLN A 12 0.53 -15.63 4.16
CA GLN A 12 -0.88 -15.87 4.49
C GLN A 12 -1.84 -14.99 3.66
N PHE A 13 -1.38 -13.80 3.27
CA PHE A 13 -2.15 -12.85 2.48
C PHE A 13 -1.52 -12.67 1.10
N THR A 14 -2.35 -12.43 0.09
CA THR A 14 -1.91 -12.05 -1.26
C THR A 14 -2.95 -11.11 -1.86
N ASN A 15 -2.53 -9.89 -2.18
CA ASN A 15 -3.36 -8.86 -2.80
C ASN A 15 -2.97 -8.65 -4.28
N ARG A 16 -3.56 -7.64 -4.91
CA ARG A 16 -3.41 -7.38 -6.36
C ARG A 16 -2.02 -6.93 -6.77
N LEU A 17 -1.25 -6.36 -5.83
CA LEU A 17 0.08 -5.83 -6.12
C LEU A 17 1.09 -6.89 -6.55
N LEU A 18 0.81 -8.18 -6.32
CA LEU A 18 1.65 -9.28 -6.81
C LEU A 18 1.85 -9.24 -8.35
N LYS A 19 0.88 -8.67 -9.07
CA LYS A 19 0.89 -8.58 -10.55
C LYS A 19 1.60 -7.32 -11.07
N GLU A 20 1.98 -6.40 -10.19
CA GLU A 20 2.63 -5.16 -10.58
C GLU A 20 4.08 -5.38 -11.05
N LYS A 21 4.54 -4.53 -11.97
CA LYS A 21 5.94 -4.55 -12.41
C LYS A 21 6.88 -3.87 -11.43
N SER A 22 6.38 -2.90 -10.67
CA SER A 22 7.16 -2.18 -9.66
C SER A 22 7.64 -3.14 -8.56
N PRO A 23 8.97 -3.25 -8.33
CA PRO A 23 9.50 -4.00 -7.19
C PRO A 23 8.96 -3.49 -5.85
N TYR A 24 8.81 -2.17 -5.70
CA TYR A 24 8.26 -1.54 -4.51
C TYR A 24 6.82 -1.99 -4.24
N LEU A 25 5.94 -1.99 -5.25
CA LEU A 25 4.56 -2.45 -5.05
C LEU A 25 4.48 -3.93 -4.71
N ARG A 26 5.29 -4.77 -5.35
CA ARG A 26 5.30 -6.21 -5.07
C ARG A 26 5.79 -6.55 -3.67
N GLN A 27 6.60 -5.70 -3.03
CA GLN A 27 7.01 -5.89 -1.64
C GLN A 27 5.79 -5.94 -0.71
N HIS A 28 4.80 -5.09 -0.97
CA HIS A 28 3.55 -5.00 -0.23
C HIS A 28 2.49 -6.04 -0.66
N ALA A 29 2.81 -6.95 -1.58
CA ALA A 29 1.83 -7.88 -2.17
C ALA A 29 1.26 -8.89 -1.18
N HIS A 30 1.91 -9.06 -0.03
CA HIS A 30 1.54 -10.04 1.00
C HIS A 30 1.15 -9.42 2.33
N ASN A 31 0.93 -8.10 2.33
CA ASN A 31 0.41 -7.40 3.48
C ASN A 31 -1.06 -7.79 3.67
N PRO A 32 -1.56 -7.88 4.91
CA PRO A 32 -2.97 -8.14 5.21
C PRO A 32 -3.91 -7.04 4.69
N VAL A 33 -3.42 -5.82 4.46
CA VAL A 33 -4.19 -4.77 3.79
C VAL A 33 -4.48 -5.19 2.33
N ASP A 34 -5.74 -5.12 1.92
CA ASP A 34 -6.19 -5.45 0.57
C ASP A 34 -5.83 -4.32 -0.42
N TRP A 35 -4.54 -4.21 -0.72
CA TRP A 35 -4.03 -3.17 -1.59
C TRP A 35 -4.48 -3.33 -3.05
N TYR A 36 -4.90 -2.21 -3.60
CA TYR A 36 -5.08 -2.01 -5.03
C TYR A 36 -3.94 -1.16 -5.61
N PRO A 37 -3.49 -1.44 -6.85
CA PRO A 37 -2.73 -0.45 -7.60
C PRO A 37 -3.64 0.73 -7.96
N TRP A 38 -3.03 1.87 -8.24
CA TRP A 38 -3.77 3.02 -8.77
C TRP A 38 -4.37 2.70 -10.15
N GLY A 39 -5.69 2.80 -10.27
CA GLY A 39 -6.40 2.52 -11.52
C GLY A 39 -7.91 2.37 -11.34
N GLU A 40 -8.60 2.15 -12.46
CA GLU A 40 -10.07 2.12 -12.52
C GLU A 40 -10.71 1.06 -11.62
N GLU A 41 -10.04 -0.07 -11.37
CA GLU A 41 -10.55 -1.13 -10.50
C GLU A 41 -10.78 -0.60 -9.07
N ALA A 42 -9.81 0.13 -8.51
CA ALA A 42 -9.90 0.73 -7.19
C ALA A 42 -11.02 1.78 -7.12
N PHE A 43 -11.05 2.69 -8.09
CA PHE A 43 -12.07 3.75 -8.13
C PHE A 43 -13.49 3.21 -8.31
N THR A 44 -13.64 2.16 -9.12
CA THR A 44 -14.94 1.51 -9.34
C THR A 44 -15.41 0.80 -8.08
N LYS A 45 -14.50 0.11 -7.38
CA LYS A 45 -14.82 -0.48 -6.08
C LYS A 45 -15.22 0.59 -5.05
N ALA A 46 -14.45 1.66 -4.94
CA ALA A 46 -14.72 2.76 -4.00
C ALA A 46 -16.10 3.38 -4.23
N ARG A 47 -16.47 3.65 -5.49
CA ARG A 47 -17.80 4.14 -5.86
C ARG A 47 -18.91 3.12 -5.55
N ARG A 48 -18.71 1.84 -5.93
CA ARG A 48 -19.71 0.78 -5.73
C ARG A 48 -19.98 0.53 -4.25
N GLU A 49 -18.93 0.51 -3.44
CA GLU A 49 -19.02 0.22 -2.00
C GLU A 49 -19.25 1.48 -1.16
N ASN A 50 -19.30 2.66 -1.80
CA ASN A 50 -19.39 3.97 -1.15
C ASN A 50 -18.35 4.14 -0.03
N LYS A 51 -17.12 3.70 -0.30
CA LYS A 51 -15.99 3.78 0.64
C LYS A 51 -14.98 4.84 0.16
N PRO A 52 -14.40 5.64 1.07
CA PRO A 52 -13.29 6.52 0.73
C PRO A 52 -12.07 5.72 0.28
N ILE A 53 -11.17 6.38 -0.47
CA ILE A 53 -9.87 5.82 -0.82
C ILE A 53 -8.86 6.19 0.25
N PHE A 54 -8.16 5.18 0.77
CA PHE A 54 -6.93 5.38 1.53
C PHE A 54 -5.76 5.32 0.56
N LEU A 55 -5.24 6.48 0.15
CA LEU A 55 -4.12 6.57 -0.77
C LEU A 55 -2.80 6.56 0.02
N SER A 56 -1.90 5.63 -0.30
CA SER A 56 -0.55 5.59 0.27
C SER A 56 0.51 5.65 -0.82
N VAL A 57 1.27 6.74 -0.86
CA VAL A 57 2.32 7.00 -1.86
C VAL A 57 3.71 6.79 -1.26
N GLY A 58 4.58 6.04 -1.94
CA GLY A 58 5.96 5.82 -1.52
C GLY A 58 6.89 5.38 -2.65
N TYR A 59 8.11 5.00 -2.30
CA TYR A 59 9.15 4.51 -3.21
C TYR A 59 10.15 3.59 -2.50
N SER A 60 10.94 2.86 -3.28
CA SER A 60 11.85 1.80 -2.81
C SER A 60 12.92 2.23 -1.81
N THR A 61 13.40 3.47 -1.87
CA THR A 61 14.48 4.00 -1.01
C THR A 61 13.98 4.94 0.09
N CYS A 62 12.68 4.91 0.37
CA CYS A 62 12.04 5.71 1.42
C CYS A 62 12.14 5.02 2.79
N HIS A 63 12.95 5.56 3.71
CA HIS A 63 13.10 4.98 5.05
C HIS A 63 11.77 4.88 5.81
N TRP A 64 11.03 5.98 5.89
CA TRP A 64 9.76 6.03 6.63
C TRP A 64 8.65 5.16 6.00
N CYS A 65 8.75 4.85 4.71
CA CYS A 65 7.79 3.97 4.05
C CYS A 65 7.94 2.52 4.54
N HIS A 66 9.18 2.08 4.80
CA HIS A 66 9.44 0.78 5.41
C HIS A 66 9.04 0.73 6.89
N VAL A 67 9.26 1.82 7.63
CA VAL A 67 8.81 1.92 9.04
C VAL A 67 7.28 1.81 9.10
N MET A 68 6.55 2.58 8.29
CA MET A 68 5.09 2.52 8.25
C MET A 68 4.56 1.16 7.79
N GLU A 69 5.24 0.50 6.85
CA GLU A 69 4.90 -0.86 6.44
C GLU A 69 4.95 -1.82 7.63
N HIS A 70 6.10 -1.88 8.31
CA HIS A 70 6.34 -2.83 9.39
C HIS A 70 5.47 -2.56 10.62
N GLU A 71 5.28 -1.28 10.98
CA GLU A 71 4.52 -0.92 12.18
C GLU A 71 3.01 -0.93 11.98
N SER A 72 2.53 -0.74 10.73
CA SER A 72 1.10 -0.58 10.46
C SER A 72 0.57 -1.57 9.42
N PHE A 73 1.15 -1.62 8.22
CA PHE A 73 0.53 -2.35 7.11
C PHE A 73 0.70 -3.87 7.17
N GLU A 74 1.67 -4.37 7.95
CA GLU A 74 1.82 -5.80 8.27
C GLU A 74 0.95 -6.26 9.45
N ASN A 75 0.39 -5.31 10.22
CA ASN A 75 -0.45 -5.61 11.38
C ASN A 75 -1.89 -5.95 10.93
N THR A 76 -2.40 -7.12 11.34
CA THR A 76 -3.74 -7.59 10.95
C THR A 76 -4.87 -6.74 11.53
N GLU A 77 -4.74 -6.23 12.76
CA GLU A 77 -5.78 -5.39 13.38
C GLU A 77 -5.92 -4.05 12.65
N VAL A 78 -4.79 -3.44 12.27
CA VAL A 78 -4.78 -2.22 11.45
C VAL A 78 -5.34 -2.50 10.06
N ALA A 79 -4.97 -3.64 9.47
CA ALA A 79 -5.45 -4.03 8.16
C ALA A 79 -6.97 -4.28 8.14
N ASP A 80 -7.54 -4.89 9.18
CA ASP A 80 -8.97 -5.12 9.29
C ASP A 80 -9.73 -3.79 9.28
N ILE A 81 -9.28 -2.81 10.06
CA ILE A 81 -9.84 -1.45 10.05
C ILE A 81 -9.75 -0.83 8.65
N LEU A 82 -8.59 -0.94 7.99
CA LEU A 82 -8.42 -0.38 6.65
C LEU A 82 -9.33 -1.06 5.62
N ASN A 83 -9.42 -2.39 5.65
CA ASN A 83 -10.22 -3.18 4.72
C ASN A 83 -11.73 -2.95 4.92
N ASP A 84 -12.17 -2.75 6.16
CA ASP A 84 -13.57 -2.49 6.49
C ASP A 84 -14.01 -1.09 6.06
N HIS A 85 -13.15 -0.09 6.18
CA HIS A 85 -13.55 1.31 6.00
C HIS A 85 -13.10 1.94 4.68
N PHE A 86 -12.07 1.40 4.02
CA PHE A 86 -11.45 2.03 2.85
C PHE A 86 -11.32 1.10 1.66
N VAL A 87 -11.12 1.71 0.49
CA VAL A 87 -10.41 1.07 -0.61
C VAL A 87 -8.97 1.56 -0.58
N SER A 88 -8.07 0.69 -0.12
CA SER A 88 -6.66 1.02 0.07
C SER A 88 -5.89 0.94 -1.24
N VAL A 89 -5.25 2.04 -1.63
CA VAL A 89 -4.52 2.18 -2.90
C VAL A 89 -3.05 2.47 -2.62
N LYS A 90 -2.15 1.64 -3.15
CA LYS A 90 -0.70 1.81 -3.05
C LYS A 90 -0.15 2.38 -4.36
N VAL A 91 0.65 3.43 -4.26
CA VAL A 91 1.30 4.08 -5.42
C VAL A 91 2.80 4.08 -5.24
N ASP A 92 3.49 3.68 -6.31
CA ASP A 92 4.91 3.90 -6.49
C ASP A 92 5.12 5.22 -7.24
N ARG A 93 5.70 6.22 -6.58
CA ARG A 93 5.97 7.52 -7.23
C ARG A 93 7.00 7.42 -8.35
N GLU A 94 7.88 6.41 -8.35
CA GLU A 94 8.88 6.23 -9.41
C GLU A 94 8.19 5.79 -10.71
N VAL A 95 7.01 5.15 -10.61
CA VAL A 95 6.19 4.73 -11.74
C VAL A 95 5.08 5.74 -12.05
N GLN A 96 4.50 6.40 -11.04
CA GLN A 96 3.44 7.40 -11.20
C GLN A 96 3.78 8.75 -10.54
N PRO A 97 4.77 9.49 -11.10
CA PRO A 97 5.19 10.78 -10.53
C PRO A 97 4.10 11.86 -10.64
N ASP A 98 3.20 11.75 -11.62
CA ASP A 98 2.11 12.71 -11.80
C ASP A 98 1.08 12.62 -10.66
N VAL A 99 0.74 11.39 -10.25
CA VAL A 99 -0.16 11.15 -9.11
C VAL A 99 0.49 11.69 -7.83
N ASP A 100 1.75 11.33 -7.58
CA ASP A 100 2.53 11.84 -6.45
C ASP A 100 2.50 13.37 -6.35
N LYS A 101 2.79 14.04 -7.47
CA LYS A 101 2.85 15.50 -7.52
C LYS A 101 1.51 16.17 -7.17
N VAL A 102 0.39 15.65 -7.69
CA VAL A 102 -0.94 16.22 -7.43
C VAL A 102 -1.27 16.13 -5.94
N TYR A 103 -1.09 14.96 -5.33
CA TYR A 103 -1.43 14.77 -3.93
C TYR A 103 -0.44 15.46 -2.98
N MET A 104 0.85 15.50 -3.33
CA MET A 104 1.84 16.23 -2.54
C MET A 104 1.57 17.72 -2.53
N THR A 105 1.18 18.28 -3.69
CA THR A 105 0.77 19.69 -3.78
C THR A 105 -0.42 19.99 -2.87
N TYR A 106 -1.41 19.09 -2.84
CA TYR A 106 -2.57 19.23 -1.94
C TYR A 106 -2.16 19.17 -0.47
N VAL A 107 -1.34 18.19 -0.07
CA VAL A 107 -0.86 18.04 1.33
C VAL A 107 -0.06 19.27 1.75
N GLN A 108 0.84 19.75 0.90
CA GLN A 108 1.62 20.97 1.17
C GLN A 108 0.73 22.20 1.32
N ALA A 109 -0.26 22.36 0.44
CA ALA A 109 -1.17 23.51 0.47
C ALA A 109 -2.09 23.51 1.71
N THR A 110 -2.44 22.34 2.23
CA THR A 110 -3.39 22.19 3.35
C THR A 110 -2.72 22.07 4.72
N THR A 111 -1.51 21.53 4.78
CA THR A 111 -0.80 21.25 6.05
C THR A 111 0.43 22.12 6.26
N GLY A 112 0.94 22.79 5.22
CA GLY A 112 2.19 23.56 5.27
C GLY A 112 3.47 22.72 5.26
N GLY A 113 3.36 21.38 5.23
CA GLY A 113 4.48 20.44 5.16
C GLY A 113 4.21 19.31 4.17
N GLY A 114 5.20 18.44 3.95
CA GLY A 114 5.06 17.29 3.07
C GLY A 114 6.20 16.30 3.23
N GLY A 115 6.00 15.07 2.75
CA GLY A 115 6.98 14.01 2.86
C GLY A 115 6.38 12.66 2.48
N TRP A 116 7.23 11.64 2.42
CA TRP A 116 6.82 10.26 2.17
C TRP A 116 7.14 9.39 3.39
N PRO A 117 6.30 8.41 3.73
CA PRO A 117 5.04 8.09 3.07
C PRO A 117 4.01 9.19 3.29
N MET A 118 3.19 9.41 2.26
CA MET A 118 1.99 10.24 2.31
C MET A 118 0.78 9.31 2.41
#